data_AF-T1A687-F1
#
_entry.id   AF-T1A687-F1
#
_cell.length_a   1.000
_cell.length_b   1.000
_cell.length_c   1.000
_cell.angle_alpha   90.00
_cell.angle_beta   90.00
_cell.angle_gamma   90.00
#
_symmetry.space_group_name_H-M   'P 1'
#
loop_
_entity.id
_entity.type
_entity.pdbx_description
1 polymer ?
#
loop_
_entity_poly.entity_id
_entity_poly.type
_entity_poly.pdbx_seq_one_letter_code
_entity_poly.pdbx_strand_id
1 'polypeptide(L)'
;WGRGADSFISMIYERLILMRDLMAADGSIYVHCDWRVNHLLRSVMNEVFGHRHFVNEIVWRRKQAQAWSADQFGVTNDTLFYYSRGEAHTFKPIYSRD
;
A
#
# COMPACT_ATOMS: atom_id res chain seq x y z
N TRP A 1 -13.95 11.07 -7.62
CA TRP A 1 -13.13 10.55 -8.73
C TRP A 1 -14.06 10.16 -9.87
N GLY A 2 -14.24 11.05 -10.85
CA GLY A 2 -15.35 10.95 -11.81
C GLY A 2 -15.04 10.18 -13.11
N ARG A 3 -13.78 9.80 -13.38
CA ARG A 3 -13.37 9.20 -14.66
C ARG A 3 -12.71 7.81 -14.52
N GLY A 4 -12.95 7.09 -13.43
CA GLY A 4 -12.40 5.74 -13.23
C GLY A 4 -10.98 5.69 -12.66
N ALA A 5 -10.33 4.52 -12.79
CA ALA A 5 -9.05 4.19 -12.16
C ALA A 5 -7.92 5.16 -12.54
N ASP A 6 -7.83 5.57 -13.81
CA ASP A 6 -6.79 6.48 -14.29
C ASP A 6 -6.81 7.82 -13.55
N SER A 7 -8.00 8.38 -13.33
CA SER A 7 -8.13 9.64 -12.59
C SER A 7 -7.72 9.54 -11.13
N PHE A 8 -7.89 8.37 -10.51
CA PHE A 8 -7.42 8.10 -9.16
C PHE A 8 -5.90 7.95 -9.14
N ILE A 9 -5.33 7.25 -10.12
CA ILE A 9 -3.89 7.03 -10.23
C ILE A 9 -3.14 8.33 -10.48
N SER A 10 -3.60 9.20 -11.40
CA SER A 10 -2.98 10.51 -11.61
C SER A 10 -2.99 11.35 -10.34
N MET A 11 -4.10 11.33 -9.59
CA MET A 11 -4.18 12.04 -8.32
C MET A 11 -3.19 11.51 -7.27
N ILE A 12 -3.18 10.19 -7.06
CA ILE A 12 -2.37 9.61 -5.99
C ILE A 12 -0.88 9.73 -6.32
N TYR A 13 -0.51 9.65 -7.60
CA TYR A 13 0.85 9.84 -8.08
C TYR A 13 1.41 11.20 -7.64
N GLU A 14 0.71 12.29 -7.93
CA GLU A 14 1.13 13.64 -7.55
C GLU A 14 1.29 13.78 -6.03
N ARG A 15 0.38 13.18 -5.25
CA ARG A 15 0.42 13.24 -3.78
C ARG A 15 1.57 12.41 -3.21
N LEU A 16 1.84 11.24 -3.78
CA LEU A 16 2.92 10.38 -3.31
C LEU A 16 4.29 11.02 -3.56
N ILE A 17 4.47 11.77 -4.66
CA ILE A 17 5.69 12.56 -4.89
C ILE A 17 5.88 13.58 -3.76
N LEU A 18 4.84 14.36 -3.45
CA LEU A 18 4.91 15.36 -2.39
C LEU A 18 5.17 14.72 -1.01
N MET A 19 4.49 13.61 -0.71
CA MET A 19 4.71 12.87 0.54
C MET A 19 6.15 12.37 0.63
N ARG A 20 6.67 11.76 -0.44
CA ARG A 20 8.06 11.30 -0.51
C ARG A 20 9.04 12.44 -0.25
N ASP A 21 8.81 13.60 -0.83
CA ASP A 21 9.71 14.75 -0.69
C ASP A 21 9.67 15.35 0.72
N LEU A 22 8.54 15.22 1.43
CA LEU A 22 8.38 15.62 2.84
C LEU A 22 8.84 14.57 3.87
N MET A 23 9.07 13.33 3.44
CA MET A 23 9.50 12.25 4.34
C MET A 23 10.95 12.44 4.81
N ALA A 24 11.18 12.16 6.09
CA ALA A 24 12.54 12.02 6.64
C ALA A 24 13.31 10.91 5.92
N ALA A 25 14.64 11.00 5.91
CA ALA A 25 15.51 10.05 5.20
C ALA A 25 15.38 8.61 5.71
N ASP A 26 15.04 8.43 7.00
CA ASP A 26 14.78 7.16 7.68
C ASP A 26 13.27 6.84 7.82
N GLY A 27 12.44 7.62 7.14
CA GLY A 27 10.99 7.54 7.20
C GLY A 27 10.40 6.37 6.41
N SER A 28 9.20 5.99 6.81
CA SER A 28 8.43 4.88 6.26
C SER A 28 7.02 5.34 5.91
N ILE A 29 6.46 4.83 4.81
CA ILE A 29 5.08 5.09 4.41
C ILE A 29 4.32 3.78 4.24
N TYR A 30 3.09 3.77 4.73
CA TYR A 30 2.14 2.67 4.62
C TYR A 30 0.94 3.15 3.83
N VAL A 31 0.69 2.55 2.68
CA VAL A 31 -0.45 2.92 1.84
C VAL A 31 -1.42 1.75 1.76
N HIS A 32 -2.60 1.96 2.30
CA HIS A 32 -3.71 1.01 2.29
C HIS A 32 -4.51 1.13 1.00
N CYS A 33 -4.84 0.00 0.40
CA CYS A 33 -5.65 -0.06 -0.82
C CYS A 33 -6.51 -1.32 -0.86
N ASP A 34 -7.72 -1.18 -1.40
CA ASP A 34 -8.56 -2.32 -1.72
C ASP A 34 -8.03 -3.09 -2.95
N TRP A 35 -8.60 -4.26 -3.19
CA TRP A 35 -8.22 -5.17 -4.27
C TRP A 35 -8.42 -4.62 -5.69
N ARG A 36 -9.20 -3.55 -5.89
CA ARG A 36 -9.59 -3.10 -7.24
C ARG A 36 -8.45 -2.43 -7.96
N VAL A 37 -7.66 -1.64 -7.25
CA VAL A 37 -6.58 -0.82 -7.83
C VAL A 37 -5.23 -1.02 -7.15
N ASN A 38 -5.08 -2.03 -6.28
CA ASN A 38 -3.83 -2.29 -5.55
C ASN A 38 -2.61 -2.48 -6.48
N HIS A 39 -2.78 -3.17 -7.61
CA HIS A 39 -1.69 -3.45 -8.56
C HIS A 39 -1.22 -2.18 -9.29
N LEU A 40 -2.15 -1.29 -9.63
CA LEU A 40 -1.83 0.02 -10.21
C LEU A 40 -1.14 0.91 -9.18
N LEU A 41 -1.69 0.98 -7.96
CA LEU A 41 -1.08 1.73 -6.87
C LEU A 41 0.33 1.22 -6.58
N ARG A 42 0.53 -0.10 -6.58
CA ARG A 42 1.85 -0.70 -6.35
C ARG A 42 2.85 -0.28 -7.42
N SER A 43 2.42 -0.24 -8.68
CA SER A 43 3.24 0.20 -9.80
C SER A 43 3.65 1.66 -9.64
N VAL A 44 2.70 2.52 -9.26
CA VAL A 44 2.94 3.94 -8.96
C VAL A 44 3.91 4.12 -7.79
N MET A 45 3.74 3.35 -6.71
CA MET A 45 4.67 3.40 -5.58
C MET A 45 6.08 2.94 -5.96
N ASN A 46 6.21 1.92 -6.81
CA ASN A 46 7.51 1.51 -7.36
C ASN A 46 8.17 2.63 -8.17
N GLU A 47 7.39 3.41 -8.92
CA GLU A 47 7.92 4.54 -9.70
C GLU A 47 8.36 5.71 -8.79
N VAL A 48 7.53 6.06 -7.81
CA VAL A 48 7.79 7.20 -6.93
C VAL A 48 8.90 6.94 -5.92
N PHE A 49 8.89 5.77 -5.28
CA PHE A 49 9.83 5.41 -4.21
C PHE A 49 10.98 4.52 -4.70
N GLY A 50 10.85 3.86 -5.83
CA GLY A 50 11.81 2.87 -6.32
C GLY A 50 11.53 1.46 -5.79
N HIS A 51 11.66 0.46 -6.67
CA HIS A 51 11.38 -0.94 -6.32
C HIS A 51 12.25 -1.47 -5.16
N ARG A 52 13.49 -0.97 -5.03
CA ARG A 52 14.43 -1.37 -3.96
C ARG A 52 13.99 -0.92 -2.57
N HIS A 53 13.12 0.08 -2.49
CA HIS A 53 12.61 0.63 -1.23
C HIS A 53 11.28 0.01 -0.82
N PHE A 54 10.79 -0.97 -1.57
CA PHE A 54 9.69 -1.80 -1.11
C PHE A 54 10.16 -2.73 0.00
N VAL A 55 9.50 -2.66 1.16
CA VAL A 55 9.85 -3.47 2.32
C VAL A 55 8.99 -4.73 2.37
N ASN A 56 7.67 -4.59 2.50
CA ASN A 56 6.75 -5.73 2.46
C ASN A 56 5.31 -5.35 2.09
N GLU A 57 4.54 -6.38 1.77
CA GLU A 57 3.09 -6.29 1.60
C GLU A 57 2.42 -6.91 2.83
N ILE A 58 1.56 -6.14 3.47
CA ILE A 58 0.83 -6.57 4.66
C ILE A 58 -0.59 -6.91 4.22
N VAL A 59 -0.97 -8.17 4.36
CA VAL A 59 -2.32 -8.66 4.08
C VAL A 59 -3.16 -8.52 5.34
N TRP A 60 -4.04 -7.53 5.37
CA TRP A 60 -4.94 -7.30 6.50
C TRP A 60 -6.28 -8.00 6.26
N ARG A 61 -6.51 -9.08 7.00
CA ARG A 61 -7.82 -9.74 7.08
C ARG A 61 -8.82 -8.89 7.86
N ARG A 62 -9.84 -8.37 7.17
CA ARG A 62 -10.93 -7.57 7.77
C ARG A 62 -12.11 -8.40 8.24
N LYS A 63 -12.36 -9.55 7.60
CA LYS A 63 -13.55 -10.38 7.85
C LYS A 63 -13.18 -11.84 7.96
N GLN A 64 -13.92 -12.59 8.77
CA GLN A 64 -13.94 -14.04 8.63
C GLN A 64 -14.53 -14.41 7.27
N ALA A 65 -14.09 -15.54 6.71
CA ALA A 65 -14.52 -15.97 5.38
C ALA A 65 -16.03 -16.22 5.43
N GLN A 66 -16.79 -15.35 4.77
CA GLN A 66 -18.23 -15.48 4.62
C GLN A 66 -18.51 -15.94 3.18
N ALA A 67 -19.43 -16.88 3.05
CA ALA A 67 -19.72 -17.52 1.78
C ALA A 67 -20.29 -16.53 0.75
N TRP A 68 -19.56 -16.38 -0.36
CA TRP A 68 -19.98 -16.22 -1.76
C TRP A 68 -21.18 -15.29 -2.08
N SER A 69 -20.91 -14.21 -2.81
CA SER A 69 -21.85 -13.82 -3.88
C SER A 69 -21.77 -14.87 -4.98
N ALA A 70 -22.86 -15.13 -5.71
CA ALA A 70 -22.92 -16.21 -6.71
C ALA A 70 -21.76 -16.20 -7.73
N ASP A 71 -21.18 -15.02 -8.01
CA ASP A 71 -20.24 -14.83 -9.12
C ASP A 71 -18.78 -14.54 -8.72
N GLN A 72 -18.43 -14.53 -7.43
CA GLN A 72 -17.03 -14.30 -7.00
C GLN A 72 -16.75 -14.79 -5.57
N PHE A 73 -15.45 -15.05 -5.30
CA PHE A 73 -14.95 -15.30 -3.96
C PHE A 73 -15.13 -14.08 -3.04
N GLY A 74 -15.33 -14.34 -1.75
CA GLY A 74 -15.47 -13.29 -0.75
C GLY A 74 -14.18 -12.48 -0.58
N VAL A 75 -14.24 -11.18 -0.86
CA VAL A 75 -13.15 -10.25 -0.58
C VAL A 75 -13.10 -9.99 0.92
N THR A 76 -12.11 -10.59 1.58
CA THR A 76 -11.96 -10.56 3.05
C THR A 76 -10.73 -9.80 3.52
N ASN A 77 -9.79 -9.54 2.62
CA ASN A 77 -8.51 -8.93 2.91
C ASN A 77 -8.36 -7.61 2.18
N ASP A 78 -7.62 -6.70 2.81
CA ASP A 78 -7.05 -5.53 2.14
C ASP A 78 -5.53 -5.62 2.15
N THR A 79 -4.90 -4.83 1.28
CA THR A 79 -3.45 -4.77 1.14
C THR A 79 -2.94 -3.44 1.69
N LEU A 80 -1.88 -3.49 2.48
CA LEU A 80 -1.07 -2.32 2.81
C LEU A 80 0.32 -2.51 2.22
N PHE A 81 0.78 -1.53 1.44
CA PHE A 81 2.14 -1.49 0.94
C PHE A 81 3.03 -0.69 1.89
N TYR A 82 4.13 -1.29 2.31
CA TYR A 82 5.14 -0.65 3.13
C TYR A 82 6.37 -0.32 2.27
N TYR A 83 6.69 0.97 2.18
CA TYR A 83 7.91 1.49 1.57
C TYR A 83 8.74 2.30 2.56
N SER A 84 10.07 2.24 2.41
CA SER A 84 10.99 3.18 3.05
C SER A 84 11.26 4.38 2.15
N ARG A 85 11.74 5.48 2.75
CA ARG A 85 12.25 6.64 1.99
C ARG A 85 13.64 6.38 1.42
N GLY A 86 14.52 5.78 2.23
CA GLY A 86 15.92 5.51 1.91
C GLY A 86 16.30 4.05 2.19
N GLU A 87 17.61 3.79 2.23
CA GLU A 87 18.15 2.46 2.54
C GLU A 87 17.95 2.09 4.02
N ALA A 88 18.17 3.06 4.90
CA ALA A 88 17.85 2.94 6.31
C ALA A 88 16.38 3.30 6.55
N HIS A 89 15.71 2.55 7.42
CA HIS A 89 14.38 2.87 7.90
C HIS A 89 14.19 2.39 9.32
N THR A 90 13.37 3.12 10.09
CA THR A 90 13.06 2.72 11.46
C THR A 90 11.98 1.65 11.48
N PHE A 91 12.33 0.43 11.92
CA PHE A 91 11.36 -0.61 12.25
C PHE A 91 11.48 -0.97 13.74
N LYS A 92 10.35 -0.94 14.45
CA LYS A 92 10.28 -1.35 15.85
C LYS A 92 9.62 -2.73 15.92
N PRO A 93 10.38 -3.80 16.24
CA PRO A 93 9.81 -5.12 16.33
C PRO A 93 8.75 -5.16 17.43
N ILE A 94 7.65 -5.85 17.18
CA ILE A 94 6.64 -6.13 18.19
C ILE A 94 7.23 -7.25 19.07
N TYR A 95 7.49 -6.93 20.34
CA TYR A 95 7.88 -7.93 21.32
C TYR A 95 6.63 -8.72 21.73
N SER A 96 6.57 -9.99 21.33
CA SER A 96 5.68 -10.95 21.99
C SER A 96 6.26 -11.22 23.39
N ARG A 97 5.42 -11.14 24.43
CA ARG A 97 5.77 -11.76 25.71
C ARG A 97 5.57 -13.25 25.52
N ASP A 98 6.66 -13.96 25.29
CA ASP A 98 6.72 -15.39 25.57
C ASP A 98 6.67 -15.61 27.10
#